data_AF-A0A1E8VWX0-F1
#
_entry.id   AF-A0A1E8VWX0-F1
#
_cell.length_a   1.000
_cell.length_b   1.000
_cell.length_c   1.000
_cell.angle_alpha   90.00
_cell.angle_beta   90.00
_cell.angle_gamma   90.00
#
_symmetry.space_group_name_H-M   'P 1'
#
loop_
_entity.id
_entity.type
_entity.pdbx_description
1 polymer ?
#
loop_
_entity_poly.entity_id
_entity_poly.type
_entity_poly.pdbx_seq_one_letter_code
_entity_poly.pdbx_strand_id
1 'polypeptide(L)' 'MTFDEPLFMRNRAWYTIPADEGINSALFDDDRGYHLKGGVPEEVRKSYNEFYAMLDGGTEELVKQGIAHS' A
#
# COMPACT_ATOMS: atom_id res chain seq x y z
N MET A 1 18.07 -8.32 1.93
CA MET A 1 17.12 -7.76 2.90
C MET A 1 15.78 -8.41 2.60
N THR A 2 15.31 -9.29 3.47
CA THR A 2 13.92 -9.77 3.42
C THR A 2 13.04 -8.56 3.76
N PHE A 3 12.42 -7.94 2.75
CA PHE A 3 11.30 -7.05 3.02
C PHE A 3 10.24 -7.94 3.66
N ASP A 4 10.14 -7.88 4.99
CA ASP A 4 9.09 -8.58 5.72
C ASP A 4 7.76 -8.12 5.13
N GLU A 5 6.96 -9.08 4.67
CA GLU A 5 5.70 -8.78 4.02
C GLU A 5 4.86 -7.90 4.97
N PRO A 6 4.25 -6.80 4.49
CA PRO A 6 3.53 -5.88 5.37
C PRO A 6 2.54 -6.63 6.25
N LEU A 7 2.45 -6.26 7.54
CA LEU A 7 1.59 -6.96 8.49
C LEU A 7 0.16 -7.08 7.96
N PHE A 8 -0.35 -6.04 7.30
CA PHE A 8 -1.70 -6.09 6.74
C PHE A 8 -1.89 -7.16 5.65
N MET A 9 -0.85 -7.53 4.90
CA MET A 9 -0.89 -8.55 3.86
C MET A 9 -0.86 -9.98 4.41
N ARG A 10 -0.33 -10.17 5.63
CA ARG A 10 -0.25 -11.48 6.28
C ARG A 10 -1.61 -12.15 6.52
N ASN A 11 -2.70 -11.38 6.48
CA ASN A 11 -4.04 -11.92 6.58
C ASN A 11 -4.97 -11.23 5.59
N ARG A 12 -5.46 -11.99 4.61
CA ARG A 12 -6.41 -11.53 3.60
C ARG A 12 -7.77 -11.08 4.18
N ALA A 13 -8.08 -11.42 5.42
CA ALA A 13 -9.26 -10.88 6.10
C ALA A 13 -9.12 -9.39 6.45
N TRP A 14 -7.90 -8.84 6.45
CA TRP A 14 -7.64 -7.46 6.84
C TRP A 14 -7.76 -6.45 5.69
N TYR A 15 -7.70 -6.91 4.44
CA TYR A 15 -7.77 -6.04 3.28
C TYR A 15 -8.64 -6.62 2.17
N THR A 16 -8.96 -5.78 1.20
CA THR A 16 -9.68 -6.09 -0.03
C THR A 16 -8.88 -5.56 -1.20
N ILE A 17 -8.87 -6.30 -2.31
CA ILE A 17 -8.31 -5.86 -3.58
C ILE A 17 -9.51 -5.62 -4.52
N PRO A 18 -9.82 -4.37 -4.91
CA PRO A 18 -10.96 -4.08 -5.78
C PRO A 18 -10.89 -4.87 -7.09
N ALA A 19 -9.71 -4.89 -7.71
CA ALA A 19 -9.46 -5.57 -8.97
C ALA A 19 -9.72 -7.08 -8.92
N ASP A 20 -9.40 -7.74 -7.80
CA ASP A 20 -9.57 -9.19 -7.63
C ASP A 20 -11.05 -9.56 -7.41
N GLU A 21 -11.80 -8.68 -6.72
CA GLU A 21 -13.23 -8.84 -6.46
C GLU A 21 -14.11 -8.34 -7.64
N GLY A 22 -13.50 -7.88 -8.74
CA GLY A 22 -14.21 -7.28 -9.88
C GLY A 22 -14.90 -5.95 -9.54
N ILE A 23 -14.49 -5.32 -8.44
CA ILE A 23 -14.98 -4.02 -7.98
C ILE A 23 -14.22 -2.94 -8.74
N ASN A 24 -14.95 -1.99 -9.33
CA ASN A 24 -14.33 -0.87 -10.03
C ASN A 24 -13.52 -0.02 -9.03
N SER A 25 -12.22 0.12 -9.26
CA SER A 25 -11.34 0.95 -8.42
C SER A 25 -11.80 2.41 -8.34
N ALA A 26 -12.59 2.88 -9.32
CA ALA A 26 -13.24 4.20 -9.28
C ALA A 26 -14.27 4.37 -8.15
N LEU A 27 -14.66 3.29 -7.45
CA LEU A 27 -15.46 3.36 -6.23
C LEU A 27 -14.65 3.80 -5.01
N PHE A 28 -13.33 3.88 -5.14
CA PHE A 28 -12.41 4.31 -4.09
C PHE A 28 -11.64 5.55 -4.55
N ASP A 29 -11.66 6.60 -3.73
CA ASP A 29 -11.03 7.90 -4.04
C ASP A 29 -9.50 7.84 -4.15
N ASP A 30 -8.88 6.81 -3.55
CA ASP A 30 -7.42 6.75 -3.37
C ASP A 30 -6.68 6.05 -4.52
N ASP A 31 -7.36 5.45 -5.51
CA ASP A 31 -6.78 4.61 -6.60
C ASP A 31 -5.71 3.61 -6.12
N ARG A 32 -5.77 3.21 -4.85
CA ARG A 32 -4.81 2.30 -4.22
C ARG A 32 -5.21 0.85 -4.51
N GLY A 33 -4.21 -0.01 -4.75
CA GLY A 33 -4.48 -1.42 -5.02
C GLY A 33 -5.09 -2.19 -3.84
N TYR A 34 -4.64 -1.93 -2.61
CA TYR A 34 -5.11 -2.58 -1.39
C TYR A 34 -5.97 -1.62 -0.58
N HIS A 35 -7.10 -2.09 -0.03
CA HIS A 35 -7.95 -1.32 0.88
C HIS A 35 -8.18 -2.08 2.18
N LEU A 36 -7.93 -1.45 3.33
CA LEU A 36 -8.20 -2.08 4.63
C LEU A 36 -9.69 -2.23 4.91
N LYS A 37 -10.06 -3.33 5.57
CA LYS A 37 -11.43 -3.53 6.09
C LYS A 37 -11.65 -2.73 7.38
N GLY A 38 -12.89 -2.30 7.63
CA GLY A 38 -13.27 -1.40 8.74
C GLY A 38 -13.12 -1.93 10.18
N GLY A 39 -12.50 -3.08 10.41
CA GLY A 39 -12.37 -3.71 11.73
C GLY A 39 -10.96 -4.25 12.04
N VAL A 40 -9.94 -3.77 11.31
CA VAL A 40 -8.57 -4.25 11.51
C VAL A 40 -7.92 -3.68 12.79
N PRO A 41 -6.99 -4.43 13.40
CA PRO A 41 -6.15 -3.93 14.47
C PRO A 41 -5.42 -2.64 14.10
N GLU A 42 -5.10 -1.80 15.09
CA GLU A 42 -4.36 -0.56 14.85
C GLU A 42 -2.97 -0.82 14.26
N GLU A 43 -2.28 -1.88 14.70
CA GLU A 43 -0.98 -2.29 14.15
C GLU A 43 -1.04 -2.58 12.64
N VAL A 44 -2.14 -3.20 12.21
CA VAL A 44 -2.41 -3.50 10.79
C VAL A 44 -2.62 -2.20 10.01
N ARG A 45 -3.40 -1.27 10.57
CA ARG A 45 -3.62 0.05 9.97
C ARG A 45 -2.31 0.83 9.85
N LYS A 46 -1.47 0.77 10.88
CA LYS A 46 -0.15 1.41 10.88
C LYS A 46 0.74 0.83 9.78
N SER A 47 0.85 -0.50 9.70
CA SER A 47 1.66 -1.17 8.66
C SER A 47 1.20 -0.85 7.24
N TYR A 48 -0.11 -0.74 7.01
CA TYR A 48 -0.67 -0.30 5.73
C TYR A 48 -0.26 1.13 5.38
N ASN A 49 -0.36 2.05 6.34
CA ASN A 49 0.06 3.44 6.13
C ASN A 49 1.56 3.53 5.86
N GLU A 50 2.38 2.77 6.59
CA GLU A 50 3.83 2.70 6.37
C GLU A 50 4.17 2.15 4.99
N PHE A 51 3.48 1.10 4.52
CA PHE A 51 3.66 0.55 3.18
C PHE A 51 3.39 1.59 2.09
N TYR A 52 2.26 2.30 2.17
CA TYR A 52 1.97 3.36 1.21
C TYR A 52 2.87 4.58 1.36
N ALA A 53 3.27 4.94 2.57
CA ALA A 53 4.24 6.00 2.80
C ALA A 53 5.62 5.65 2.24
N MET A 54 6.03 4.38 2.26
CA MET A 54 7.25 3.91 1.60
C MET A 54 7.11 3.88 0.07
N LEU A 55 5.93 3.56 -0.48
CA LEU A 55 5.70 3.62 -1.92
C LEU A 55 5.69 5.07 -2.44
N ASP A 56 5.07 5.98 -1.69
CA ASP A 56 4.96 7.41 -2.02
C ASP A 56 6.30 8.14 -1.78
N GLY A 57 6.95 7.88 -0.63
CA GLY A 57 8.27 8.43 -0.30
C GLY A 57 9.45 7.75 -1.02
N GLY A 58 9.26 6.52 -1.51
CA GLY A 58 10.25 5.79 -2.30
C GLY A 58 10.50 6.40 -3.68
N THR A 59 9.53 7.15 -4.21
CA THR A 59 9.72 7.98 -5.41
C THR A 59 10.63 9.18 -5.17
N GLU A 60 10.76 9.70 -3.94
CA GLU A 60 11.62 10.86 -3.66
C GLU A 60 13.11 10.49 -3.46
N GLU A 61 13.42 9.27 -3.00
CA GLU A 61 14.82 8.85 -2.80
C GLU A 61 15.54 8.54 -4.13
N LEU A 62 14.81 8.14 -5.18
CA LEU A 62 15.36 8.00 -6.54
C LEU A 62 15.58 9.35 -7.24
N VAL A 63 14.79 10.39 -6.89
CA VAL A 63 14.95 11.74 -7.46
C VAL A 63 16.17 12.45 -6.86
N LYS A 64 16.52 12.20 -5.59
CA LYS A 64 17.73 12.76 -4.98
C LYS A 64 19.03 12.05 -5.39
N GLN A 65 18.95 10.83 -5.91
CA GLN A 65 20.11 10.11 -6.47
C GLN A 65 20.36 10.41 -7.96
N GLY A 66 20.01 11.58 -8.49
CA GLY A 66 20.67 12.15 -9.68
C GLY A 66 20.69 11.29 -10.96
N ILE A 67 19.79 10.31 -11.14
CA ILE A 67 19.61 9.60 -12.42
C ILE A 67 18.44 10.24 -13.19
N ALA A 68 18.46 11.56 -13.29
CA ALA A 68 17.71 12.30 -14.29
C ALA A 68 18.75 13.02 -15.15
N HIS A 69 19.35 12.29 -16.10
CA HIS A 69 20.13 12.88 -17.16
C HIS A 69 19.33 12.79 -18.45
N SER A 70 18.68 13.89 -18.81
CA SER A 70 18.39 14.30 -20.19
C SER A 70 18.05 15.78 -20.20
#